data_AF-A0A5N8WAL4-F1
#
_entry.id   AF-A0A5N8WAL4-F1
#
_cell.length_a   1.000
_cell.length_b   1.000
_cell.length_c   1.000
_cell.angle_alpha   90.00
_cell.angle_beta   90.00
_cell.angle_gamma   90.00
#
_symmetry.space_group_name_H-M   'P 1'
#
loop_
_entity.id
_entity.type
_entity.pdbx_description
1 polymer ?
#
loop_
_entity_poly.entity_id
_entity_poly.type
_entity_poly.pdbx_seq_one_letter_code
_entity_poly.pdbx_strand_id
1 'polypeptide(L)'
;MGTHALEQHLEDLAVEVRAALVREIGASGAWDADPAWRKAFEAVPRHTFVPYYFVAGTGGYERLWGEERDPRRRERWLRGAYADAPLATRVRDGELISSSSQPSLMAKMLAELEVEDGNRVLEIGAGTGYNAALLAHRLGDDLVTTVDLDPDITEGARRHLAAAGYHPTVVTGDGARGVPERAPYDRIIATCTLSSIPRAWLEQCAPGARILTPLATGLVGLRVRDAGYAEGRFLHTPAYFVPLRGDGGGAERLHLHLGGLPRRAREHELFQFLMGLTAGSLDPHEALALWEREGHPARDRYGITVGADREWAWLDDPEGPYAWPLP
;
A
#
# COMPACT_ATOMS: atom_id res chain seq x y z
N MET A 1 41.87 2.75 13.00
CA MET A 1 40.85 2.98 14.05
C MET A 1 39.63 3.79 13.57
N GLY A 2 39.64 4.42 12.39
CA GLY A 2 38.52 5.27 11.93
C GLY A 2 37.29 4.51 11.37
N THR A 3 37.47 3.63 10.38
CA THR A 3 36.33 3.04 9.63
C THR A 3 35.41 2.17 10.47
N HIS A 4 35.97 1.31 11.31
CA HIS A 4 35.19 0.39 12.17
C HIS A 4 34.33 1.13 13.20
N ALA A 5 34.84 2.22 13.80
CA ALA A 5 34.07 3.02 14.74
C ALA A 5 32.92 3.80 14.07
N LEU A 6 33.12 4.21 12.81
CA LEU A 6 32.08 4.85 12.00
C LEU A 6 30.98 3.88 11.58
N GLU A 7 31.34 2.64 11.23
CA GLU A 7 30.38 1.57 10.92
C GLU A 7 29.56 1.19 12.16
N GLN A 8 30.21 0.97 13.30
CA GLN A 8 29.54 0.68 14.56
C GLN A 8 28.58 1.80 14.99
N HIS A 9 28.99 3.06 14.81
CA HIS A 9 28.11 4.21 15.09
C HIS A 9 26.84 4.22 14.22
N LEU A 10 26.95 3.85 12.94
CA LEU A 10 25.78 3.76 12.05
C LEU A 10 24.86 2.59 12.42
N GLU A 11 25.42 1.47 12.86
CA GLU A 11 24.66 0.32 13.36
C GLU A 11 23.87 0.70 14.63
N ASP A 12 24.53 1.34 15.60
CA ASP A 12 23.90 1.84 16.82
C ASP A 12 22.78 2.85 16.50
N LEU A 13 23.06 3.78 15.59
CA LEU A 13 22.07 4.74 15.13
C LEU A 13 20.87 4.03 14.47
N ALA A 14 21.10 3.00 13.65
CA ALA A 14 20.04 2.25 12.97
C ALA A 14 19.10 1.55 13.96
N VAL A 15 19.65 1.01 15.06
CA VAL A 15 18.87 0.44 16.15
C VAL A 15 18.04 1.53 16.85
N GLU A 16 18.65 2.67 17.16
CA GLU A 16 17.99 3.79 17.83
C GLU A 16 16.81 4.33 17.02
N VAL A 17 17.03 4.69 15.74
CA VAL A 17 15.99 5.31 14.91
C VAL A 17 14.89 4.33 14.55
N ARG A 18 15.19 3.04 14.41
CA ARG A 18 14.18 2.00 14.22
C ARG A 18 13.29 1.87 15.44
N ALA A 19 13.90 1.79 16.63
CA ALA A 19 13.14 1.71 17.87
C ALA A 19 12.27 2.96 18.09
N ALA A 20 12.75 4.14 17.68
CA ALA A 20 11.95 5.37 17.71
C ALA A 20 10.73 5.28 16.78
N LEU A 21 10.90 4.85 15.52
CA LEU A 21 9.81 4.66 14.58
C LEU A 21 8.76 3.65 15.10
N VAL A 22 9.21 2.51 15.65
CA VAL A 22 8.30 1.48 16.21
C VAL A 22 7.46 2.05 17.35
N ARG A 23 8.06 2.86 18.23
CA ARG A 23 7.34 3.54 19.31
C ARG A 23 6.34 4.57 18.78
N GLU A 24 6.74 5.34 17.77
CA GLU A 24 5.87 6.33 17.12
C GLU A 24 4.63 5.66 16.50
N ILE A 25 4.81 4.60 15.72
CA ILE A 25 3.70 3.83 15.14
C ILE A 25 2.81 3.25 16.26
N GLY A 26 3.43 2.73 17.33
CA GLY A 26 2.70 2.14 18.46
C GLY A 26 1.82 3.11 19.23
N ALA A 27 2.13 4.42 19.21
CA ALA A 27 1.29 5.43 19.85
C ALA A 27 -0.12 5.55 19.21
N SER A 28 -0.30 5.02 17.99
CA SER A 28 -1.60 4.97 17.31
C SER A 28 -2.44 3.71 17.61
N GLY A 29 -1.92 2.76 18.41
CA GLY A 29 -2.58 1.47 18.67
C GLY A 29 -2.41 0.44 17.54
N ALA A 30 -1.53 0.70 16.56
CA ALA A 30 -1.33 -0.19 15.40
C ALA A 30 -0.88 -1.63 15.75
N TRP A 31 -0.44 -1.87 16.99
CA TRP A 31 0.01 -3.17 17.48
C TRP A 31 -1.04 -3.91 18.31
N ASP A 32 -2.18 -3.27 18.62
CA ASP A 32 -3.11 -3.77 19.63
C ASP A 32 -3.82 -5.05 19.17
N ALA A 33 -4.11 -5.16 17.86
CA ALA A 33 -4.77 -6.33 17.28
C ALA A 33 -3.82 -7.53 17.12
N ASP A 34 -2.57 -7.31 16.69
CA ASP A 34 -1.55 -8.36 16.58
C ASP A 34 -0.16 -7.80 16.96
N PRO A 35 0.31 -8.06 18.19
CA PRO A 35 1.63 -7.63 18.66
C PRO A 35 2.80 -8.26 17.91
N ALA A 36 2.59 -9.32 17.10
CA ALA A 36 3.65 -9.90 16.28
C ALA A 36 4.14 -8.92 15.20
N TRP A 37 3.29 -8.00 14.74
CA TRP A 37 3.72 -6.95 13.81
C TRP A 37 4.77 -6.03 14.41
N ARG A 38 4.67 -5.70 15.70
CA ARG A 38 5.70 -4.92 16.39
C ARG A 38 7.06 -5.61 16.29
N LYS A 39 7.12 -6.93 16.51
CA LYS A 39 8.37 -7.70 16.41
C LYS A 39 8.95 -7.67 14.98
N ALA A 40 8.08 -7.78 13.97
CA ALA A 40 8.51 -7.68 12.57
C ALA A 40 9.14 -6.30 12.27
N PHE A 41 8.53 -5.20 12.71
CA PHE A 41 9.09 -3.86 12.52
C PHE A 41 10.37 -3.60 13.34
N GLU A 42 10.51 -4.23 14.52
CA GLU A 42 11.76 -4.19 15.30
C GLU A 42 12.89 -4.98 14.60
N ALA A 43 12.57 -6.11 13.96
CA ALA A 43 13.54 -7.00 13.34
C ALA A 43 13.97 -6.58 11.93
N VAL A 44 13.03 -6.15 11.07
CA VAL A 44 13.30 -5.90 9.64
C VAL A 44 14.02 -4.56 9.44
N PRO A 45 15.23 -4.53 8.89
CA PRO A 45 16.00 -3.31 8.70
C PRO A 45 15.51 -2.50 7.49
N ARG A 46 14.50 -1.62 7.67
CA ARG A 46 13.94 -0.79 6.57
C ARG A 46 15.01 -0.13 5.69
N HIS A 47 16.10 0.39 6.29
CA HIS A 47 17.20 1.03 5.56
C HIS A 47 17.90 0.11 4.52
N THR A 48 17.93 -1.21 4.72
CA THR A 48 18.43 -2.19 3.73
C THR A 48 17.58 -2.23 2.46
N PHE A 49 16.29 -1.90 2.55
CA PHE A 49 15.35 -1.90 1.43
C PHE A 49 15.30 -0.54 0.72
N VAL A 50 15.84 0.52 1.31
CA VAL A 50 15.90 1.87 0.73
C VAL A 50 17.35 2.37 0.68
N PRO A 51 18.23 1.72 -0.11
CA PRO A 51 19.64 2.11 -0.17
C PRO A 51 19.80 3.58 -0.51
N TYR A 52 18.90 4.13 -1.34
CA TYR A 52 18.75 5.56 -1.58
C TYR A 52 17.27 5.95 -1.70
N TYR A 53 17.00 7.24 -1.54
CA TYR A 53 15.70 7.84 -1.84
C TYR A 53 15.86 9.33 -2.19
N PHE A 54 14.81 9.91 -2.76
CA PHE A 54 14.79 11.31 -3.17
C PHE A 54 13.97 12.17 -2.19
N VAL A 55 14.51 13.34 -1.86
CA VAL A 55 13.82 14.37 -1.06
C VAL A 55 13.70 15.65 -1.86
N ALA A 56 12.66 16.43 -1.60
CA ALA A 56 12.54 17.77 -2.17
C ALA A 56 13.62 18.69 -1.58
N GLY A 57 14.29 19.47 -2.43
CA GLY A 57 15.33 20.44 -2.05
C GLY A 57 15.19 21.76 -2.82
N THR A 58 16.00 22.76 -2.47
CA THR A 58 16.05 24.04 -3.17
C THR A 58 16.59 23.85 -4.58
N GLY A 59 15.68 23.76 -5.57
CA GLY A 59 16.01 23.62 -6.99
C GLY A 59 15.74 22.23 -7.61
N GLY A 60 15.06 21.32 -6.90
CA GLY A 60 14.66 20.03 -7.46
C GLY A 60 14.68 18.91 -6.42
N TYR A 61 15.04 17.70 -6.85
CA TYR A 61 15.17 16.52 -5.99
C TYR A 61 16.63 16.29 -5.60
N GLU A 62 16.89 16.10 -4.31
CA GLU A 62 18.17 15.64 -3.78
C GLU A 62 18.09 14.13 -3.53
N ARG A 63 19.11 13.38 -3.98
CA ARG A 63 19.26 11.96 -3.63
C ARG A 63 20.05 11.82 -2.33
N LEU A 64 19.47 11.12 -1.36
CA LEU A 64 20.14 10.63 -0.16
C LEU A 64 20.47 9.15 -0.35
N TRP A 65 21.71 8.74 -0.02
CA TRP A 65 22.22 7.40 -0.30
C TRP A 65 23.08 6.87 0.86
N GLY A 66 22.93 5.59 1.18
CA GLY A 66 23.63 4.94 2.30
C GLY A 66 25.13 4.76 2.10
N GLU A 67 25.62 4.80 0.85
CA GLU A 67 27.04 4.66 0.52
C GLU A 67 27.75 6.03 0.34
N GLU A 68 27.13 7.12 0.77
CA GLU A 68 27.73 8.46 0.72
C GLU A 68 29.05 8.54 1.48
N ARG A 69 30.05 9.26 0.96
CA ARG A 69 31.36 9.38 1.66
C ARG A 69 31.26 10.21 2.93
N ASP A 70 30.44 11.26 2.91
CA ASP A 70 30.23 12.14 4.07
C ASP A 70 29.38 11.43 5.15
N PRO A 71 29.94 11.21 6.36
CA PRO A 71 29.21 10.59 7.48
C PRO A 71 27.92 11.33 7.84
N ARG A 72 27.89 12.67 7.76
CA ARG A 72 26.69 13.45 8.09
C ARG A 72 25.55 13.20 7.10
N ARG A 73 25.88 13.03 5.82
CA ARG A 73 24.88 12.68 4.78
C ARG A 73 24.38 11.25 4.95
N ARG A 74 25.24 10.31 5.35
CA ARG A 74 24.83 8.94 5.71
C ARG A 74 23.88 8.90 6.91
N GLU A 75 24.18 9.65 7.98
CA GLU A 75 23.26 9.76 9.11
C GLU A 75 21.91 10.37 8.70
N ARG A 76 21.92 11.39 7.84
CA ARG A 76 20.69 12.00 7.31
C ARG A 76 19.86 11.00 6.49
N TRP A 77 20.52 10.20 5.65
CA TRP A 77 19.88 9.10 4.93
C TRP A 77 19.24 8.10 5.89
N LEU A 78 19.99 7.64 6.89
CA LEU A 78 19.51 6.63 7.83
C LEU A 78 18.32 7.13 8.66
N ARG A 79 18.39 8.37 9.17
CA ARG A 79 17.27 9.00 9.90
C ARG A 79 16.02 9.13 9.03
N GLY A 80 16.17 9.55 7.76
CA GLY A 80 15.02 9.65 6.88
C GLY A 80 14.47 8.29 6.41
N ALA A 81 15.30 7.25 6.30
CA ALA A 81 14.84 5.88 6.07
C ALA A 81 13.88 5.38 7.18
N TYR A 82 13.97 5.94 8.38
CA TYR A 82 13.12 5.64 9.53
C TYR A 82 12.15 6.78 9.89
N ALA A 83 11.98 7.78 9.03
CA ALA A 83 10.89 8.74 9.18
C ALA A 83 9.56 8.07 8.83
N ASP A 84 8.48 8.44 9.54
CA ASP A 84 7.12 7.98 9.21
C ASP A 84 6.53 8.74 8.01
N ALA A 85 7.21 8.61 6.86
CA ALA A 85 6.84 9.24 5.60
C ALA A 85 7.10 8.26 4.43
N PRO A 86 6.36 8.40 3.32
CA PRO A 86 6.70 7.69 2.10
C PRO A 86 8.03 8.19 1.53
N LEU A 87 8.83 7.29 0.97
CA LEU A 87 10.12 7.60 0.38
C LEU A 87 10.09 7.32 -1.12
N ALA A 88 10.37 8.33 -1.94
CA ALA A 88 10.50 8.14 -3.38
C ALA A 88 11.79 7.35 -3.69
N THR A 89 11.67 6.15 -4.24
CA THR A 89 12.82 5.26 -4.50
C THR A 89 13.16 5.16 -5.97
N ARG A 90 12.19 5.44 -6.87
CA ARG A 90 12.42 5.54 -8.31
C ARG A 90 11.57 6.62 -8.94
N VAL A 91 12.23 7.53 -9.66
CA VAL A 91 11.61 8.56 -10.48
C VAL A 91 12.13 8.41 -11.91
N ARG A 92 11.23 8.36 -12.90
CA ARG A 92 11.56 8.29 -14.34
C ARG A 92 10.78 9.38 -15.04
N ASP A 93 11.46 10.23 -15.81
CA ASP A 93 10.85 11.35 -16.55
C ASP A 93 9.97 12.30 -15.69
N GLY A 94 10.35 12.47 -14.42
CA GLY A 94 9.60 13.29 -13.45
C GLY A 94 8.43 12.58 -12.78
N GLU A 95 8.12 11.34 -13.16
CA GLU A 95 7.07 10.53 -12.56
C GLU A 95 7.60 9.56 -11.51
N LEU A 96 6.90 9.45 -10.38
CA LEU A 96 7.19 8.50 -9.32
C LEU A 96 6.78 7.09 -9.78
N ILE A 97 7.76 6.23 -10.02
CA ILE A 97 7.57 4.85 -10.49
C ILE A 97 7.47 3.88 -9.30
N SER A 98 8.22 4.14 -8.24
CA SER A 98 8.24 3.31 -7.03
C SER A 98 8.56 4.15 -5.80
N SER A 99 7.94 3.78 -4.69
CA SER A 99 8.19 4.33 -3.37
C SER A 99 8.23 3.23 -2.32
N SER A 100 8.90 3.50 -1.20
CA SER A 100 8.64 2.77 0.04
C SER A 100 7.54 3.51 0.79
N SER A 101 6.41 2.84 1.01
CA SER A 101 5.23 3.40 1.65
C SER A 101 5.50 3.89 3.07
N GLN A 102 4.63 4.78 3.57
CA GLN A 102 4.67 5.27 4.94
C GLN A 102 4.57 4.09 5.93
N PRO A 103 5.51 3.95 6.89
CA PRO A 103 5.52 2.84 7.85
C PRO A 103 4.23 2.67 8.66
N SER A 104 3.66 3.76 9.19
CA SER A 104 2.44 3.69 9.99
C SER A 104 1.23 3.24 9.17
N LEU A 105 1.13 3.67 7.90
CA LEU A 105 0.10 3.19 6.99
C LEU A 105 0.28 1.68 6.69
N MET A 106 1.52 1.22 6.47
CA MET A 106 1.81 -0.20 6.28
C MET A 106 1.47 -1.02 7.53
N ALA A 107 1.82 -0.55 8.73
CA ALA A 107 1.46 -1.21 9.97
C ALA A 107 -0.06 -1.36 10.13
N LYS A 108 -0.82 -0.30 9.83
CA LYS A 108 -2.29 -0.35 9.83
C LYS A 108 -2.82 -1.35 8.80
N MET A 109 -2.31 -1.33 7.58
CA MET A 109 -2.74 -2.27 6.54
C MET A 109 -2.43 -3.72 6.90
N LEU A 110 -1.26 -4.00 7.49
CA LEU A 110 -0.89 -5.35 7.93
C LEU A 110 -1.75 -5.84 9.10
N ALA A 111 -2.11 -4.96 10.03
CA ALA A 111 -3.07 -5.28 11.09
C ALA A 111 -4.48 -5.57 10.51
N GLU A 112 -4.94 -4.71 9.60
CA GLU A 112 -6.24 -4.83 8.92
C GLU A 112 -6.31 -5.99 7.93
N LEU A 113 -5.16 -6.55 7.53
CA LEU A 113 -5.10 -7.77 6.73
C LEU A 113 -5.53 -9.00 7.54
N GLU A 114 -5.54 -8.91 8.88
CA GLU A 114 -6.01 -9.98 9.79
C GLU A 114 -5.33 -11.33 9.47
N VAL A 115 -4.00 -11.35 9.29
CA VAL A 115 -3.30 -12.61 8.96
C VAL A 115 -3.30 -13.56 10.16
N GLU A 116 -3.41 -14.86 9.88
CA GLU A 116 -3.25 -15.93 10.85
C GLU A 116 -2.04 -16.80 10.50
N ASP A 117 -1.52 -17.54 11.48
CA ASP A 117 -0.44 -18.50 11.26
C ASP A 117 -0.84 -19.51 10.18
N GLY A 118 0.03 -19.72 9.20
CA GLY A 118 -0.23 -20.63 8.07
C GLY A 118 -0.93 -20.00 6.87
N ASN A 119 -1.40 -18.74 6.95
CA ASN A 119 -1.99 -18.04 5.81
C ASN A 119 -0.98 -17.84 4.68
N ARG A 120 -1.37 -18.17 3.44
CA ARG A 120 -0.66 -17.79 2.21
C ARG A 120 -1.07 -16.38 1.78
N VAL A 121 -0.07 -15.51 1.58
CA VAL A 121 -0.29 -14.11 1.23
C VAL A 121 0.25 -13.81 -0.16
N LEU A 122 -0.56 -13.11 -0.96
CA LEU A 122 -0.12 -12.41 -2.15
C LEU A 122 -0.03 -10.91 -1.88
N GLU A 123 1.15 -10.34 -2.04
CA GLU A 123 1.35 -8.90 -2.13
C GLU A 123 1.39 -8.45 -3.59
N ILE A 124 0.59 -7.44 -3.93
CA ILE A 124 0.61 -6.76 -5.22
C ILE A 124 1.37 -5.43 -5.06
N GLY A 125 2.49 -5.31 -5.77
CA GLY A 125 3.40 -4.16 -5.67
C GLY A 125 4.59 -4.45 -4.76
N ALA A 126 5.53 -5.31 -5.22
CA ALA A 126 6.72 -5.66 -4.44
C ALA A 126 7.56 -4.43 -4.06
N GLY A 127 7.66 -3.43 -4.95
CA GLY A 127 8.39 -2.20 -4.71
C GLY A 127 9.81 -2.46 -4.20
N THR A 128 10.14 -1.98 -3.00
CA THR A 128 11.48 -2.21 -2.43
C THR A 128 11.69 -3.61 -1.83
N GLY A 129 10.62 -4.36 -1.61
CA GLY A 129 10.62 -5.63 -0.88
C GLY A 129 10.42 -5.51 0.64
N TYR A 130 10.30 -4.29 1.19
CA TYR A 130 10.21 -4.10 2.65
C TYR A 130 8.96 -4.74 3.27
N ASN A 131 7.79 -4.57 2.64
CA ASN A 131 6.54 -5.11 3.17
C ASN A 131 6.46 -6.64 3.00
N ALA A 132 6.97 -7.19 1.87
CA ALA A 132 7.23 -8.62 1.73
C ALA A 132 8.11 -9.19 2.86
N ALA A 133 9.15 -8.47 3.29
CA ALA A 133 10.00 -8.90 4.41
C ALA A 133 9.26 -8.90 5.76
N LEU A 134 8.39 -7.91 6.00
CA LEU A 134 7.53 -7.89 7.20
C LEU A 134 6.57 -9.08 7.22
N LEU A 135 5.93 -9.36 6.08
CA LEU A 135 5.07 -10.54 5.90
C LEU A 135 5.84 -11.85 6.10
N ALA A 136 7.04 -11.96 5.51
CA ALA A 136 7.88 -13.14 5.62
C ALA A 136 8.38 -13.35 7.05
N HIS A 137 8.69 -12.29 7.79
CA HIS A 137 8.99 -12.38 9.22
C HIS A 137 7.78 -12.91 10.02
N ARG A 138 6.56 -12.47 9.67
CA ARG A 138 5.33 -12.84 10.39
C ARG A 138 4.86 -14.26 10.09
N LEU A 139 5.07 -14.76 8.87
CA LEU A 139 4.44 -16.00 8.37
C LEU A 139 5.46 -17.06 7.92
N GLY A 140 6.69 -16.66 7.60
CA GLY A 140 7.69 -17.48 6.94
C GLY A 140 7.71 -17.26 5.41
N ASP A 141 8.90 -17.38 4.83
CA ASP A 141 9.17 -17.11 3.41
C ASP A 141 8.26 -17.88 2.45
N ASP A 142 8.01 -19.17 2.74
CA ASP A 142 7.26 -20.08 1.86
C ASP A 142 5.79 -19.67 1.66
N LEU A 143 5.24 -18.89 2.61
CA LEU A 143 3.85 -18.44 2.61
C LEU A 143 3.65 -17.09 1.95
N VAL A 144 4.72 -16.40 1.57
CA VAL A 144 4.66 -15.06 0.99
C VAL A 144 5.03 -15.09 -0.48
N THR A 145 4.15 -14.52 -1.30
CA THR A 145 4.41 -14.22 -2.71
C THR A 145 4.22 -12.73 -2.93
N THR A 146 5.15 -12.08 -3.60
CA THR A 146 5.05 -10.67 -3.96
C THR A 146 5.29 -10.49 -5.46
N VAL A 147 4.51 -9.64 -6.11
CA VAL A 147 4.56 -9.42 -7.56
C VAL A 147 4.73 -7.94 -7.89
N ASP A 148 5.55 -7.63 -8.89
CA ASP A 148 5.66 -6.29 -9.46
C ASP A 148 5.87 -6.39 -10.98
N LEU A 149 5.42 -5.37 -11.71
CA LEU A 149 5.46 -5.34 -13.17
C LEU A 149 6.90 -5.15 -13.69
N ASP A 150 7.72 -4.38 -12.98
CA ASP A 150 9.03 -3.95 -13.48
C ASP A 150 10.14 -4.95 -13.07
N PRO A 151 10.87 -5.56 -14.02
CA PRO A 151 11.96 -6.49 -13.71
C PRO A 151 13.06 -5.87 -12.86
N ASP A 152 13.38 -4.59 -13.05
CA ASP A 152 14.42 -3.92 -12.25
C ASP A 152 13.98 -3.72 -10.79
N ILE A 153 12.67 -3.55 -10.56
CA ILE A 153 12.09 -3.44 -9.22
C ILE A 153 12.16 -4.81 -8.54
N THR A 154 11.63 -5.85 -9.17
CA THR A 154 11.65 -7.21 -8.61
C THR A 154 13.05 -7.72 -8.32
N GLU A 155 14.01 -7.45 -9.20
CA GLU A 155 15.40 -7.83 -8.99
C GLU A 155 16.06 -7.02 -7.86
N GLY A 156 15.71 -5.74 -7.71
CA GLY A 156 16.08 -4.95 -6.54
C GLY A 156 15.51 -5.51 -5.24
N ALA A 157 14.22 -5.86 -5.23
CA ALA A 157 13.54 -6.46 -4.08
C ALA A 157 14.20 -7.78 -3.67
N ARG A 158 14.50 -8.68 -4.61
CA ARG A 158 15.20 -9.95 -4.32
C ARG A 158 16.54 -9.72 -3.62
N ARG A 159 17.33 -8.73 -4.08
CA ARG A 159 18.61 -8.40 -3.44
C ARG A 159 18.44 -7.84 -2.03
N HIS A 160 17.49 -6.92 -1.81
CA HIS A 160 17.26 -6.36 -0.48
C HIS A 160 16.72 -7.42 0.50
N LEU A 161 15.78 -8.26 0.05
CA LEU A 161 15.25 -9.38 0.81
C LEU A 161 16.36 -10.34 1.24
N ALA A 162 17.19 -10.79 0.29
CA ALA A 162 18.31 -11.68 0.57
C ALA A 162 19.34 -11.04 1.52
N ALA A 163 19.65 -9.75 1.36
CA ALA A 163 20.54 -9.03 2.27
C ALA A 163 19.99 -8.90 3.69
N ALA A 164 18.66 -8.91 3.85
CA ALA A 164 17.98 -8.91 5.14
C ALA A 164 17.68 -10.34 5.67
N GLY A 165 18.05 -11.40 4.94
CA GLY A 165 17.87 -12.80 5.33
C GLY A 165 16.48 -13.37 5.05
N TYR A 166 15.70 -12.76 4.16
CA TYR A 166 14.36 -13.23 3.75
C TYR A 166 14.37 -13.70 2.30
N HIS A 167 13.63 -14.77 2.02
CA HIS A 167 13.57 -15.40 0.70
C HIS A 167 12.14 -15.74 0.24
N PRO A 168 11.15 -14.82 0.35
CA PRO A 168 9.82 -15.08 -0.19
C PRO A 168 9.85 -15.16 -1.72
N THR A 169 8.78 -15.69 -2.31
CA THR A 169 8.68 -15.77 -3.78
C THR A 169 8.46 -14.37 -4.36
N VAL A 170 9.39 -13.89 -5.20
CA VAL A 170 9.27 -12.59 -5.91
C VAL A 170 9.04 -12.83 -7.40
N VAL A 171 7.87 -12.45 -7.89
CA VAL A 171 7.43 -12.63 -9.29
C VAL A 171 7.49 -11.33 -10.06
N THR A 172 7.99 -11.39 -11.29
CA THR A 172 7.90 -10.30 -12.25
C THR A 172 6.69 -10.54 -13.16
N GLY A 173 5.68 -9.68 -13.07
CA GLY A 173 4.43 -9.89 -13.80
C GLY A 173 3.38 -8.82 -13.50
N ASP A 174 2.29 -8.85 -14.27
CA ASP A 174 1.15 -7.96 -14.04
C ASP A 174 0.38 -8.39 -12.80
N GLY A 175 0.43 -7.57 -11.75
CA GLY A 175 -0.25 -7.82 -10.49
C GLY A 175 -1.77 -7.93 -10.60
N ALA A 176 -2.39 -7.34 -11.63
CA ALA A 176 -3.83 -7.52 -11.86
C ALA A 176 -4.19 -8.97 -12.20
N ARG A 177 -3.24 -9.76 -12.71
CA ARG A 177 -3.41 -11.18 -13.04
C ARG A 177 -3.14 -12.10 -11.86
N GLY A 178 -2.69 -11.56 -10.72
CA GLY A 178 -2.22 -12.35 -9.58
C GLY A 178 -1.03 -13.25 -9.93
N VAL A 179 -0.89 -14.36 -9.22
CA VAL A 179 0.13 -15.39 -9.46
C VAL A 179 -0.53 -16.78 -9.32
N PRO A 180 -1.24 -17.26 -10.36
CA PRO A 180 -2.03 -18.49 -10.31
C PRO A 180 -1.24 -19.73 -9.88
N GLU A 181 0.06 -19.79 -10.18
CA GLU A 181 0.91 -20.96 -9.87
C GLU A 181 1.13 -21.15 -8.37
N ARG A 182 0.79 -20.14 -7.56
CA ARG A 182 1.03 -20.07 -6.11
C ARG A 182 -0.28 -19.99 -5.32
N ALA A 183 -1.42 -19.91 -6.00
CA ALA A 183 -2.75 -19.99 -5.43
C ALA A 183 -3.01 -21.37 -4.77
N PRO A 184 -3.98 -21.49 -3.85
CA PRO A 184 -4.86 -20.43 -3.35
C PRO A 184 -4.20 -19.53 -2.30
N TYR A 185 -4.71 -18.31 -2.19
CA TYR A 185 -4.33 -17.31 -1.19
C TYR A 185 -5.40 -17.12 -0.13
N ASP A 186 -4.98 -17.06 1.13
CA ASP A 186 -5.83 -16.72 2.26
C ASP A 186 -5.97 -15.20 2.41
N ARG A 187 -4.95 -14.46 1.96
CA ARG A 187 -4.87 -13.01 2.05
C ARG A 187 -4.27 -12.42 0.77
N ILE A 188 -4.86 -11.34 0.28
CA ILE A 188 -4.27 -10.52 -0.77
C ILE A 188 -4.17 -9.10 -0.24
N ILE A 189 -3.01 -8.47 -0.41
CA ILE A 189 -2.78 -7.08 -0.06
C ILE A 189 -2.17 -6.34 -1.26
N ALA A 190 -2.72 -5.19 -1.61
CA ALA A 190 -2.16 -4.34 -2.66
C ALA A 190 -1.55 -3.05 -2.07
N THR A 191 -0.36 -2.70 -2.54
CA THR A 191 0.38 -1.47 -2.18
C THR A 191 0.47 -0.50 -3.36
N CYS A 192 -0.53 -0.57 -4.25
CA CYS A 192 -0.75 0.28 -5.41
C CYS A 192 -2.25 0.51 -5.60
N THR A 193 -2.65 1.69 -6.08
CA THR A 193 -4.07 2.04 -6.27
C THR A 193 -4.67 1.33 -7.48
N LEU A 194 -5.87 0.77 -7.32
CA LEU A 194 -6.64 0.17 -8.42
C LEU A 194 -7.89 1.01 -8.78
N SER A 195 -8.41 0.78 -9.98
CA SER A 195 -9.71 1.30 -10.45
C SER A 195 -10.88 0.38 -10.09
N SER A 196 -10.64 -0.92 -10.03
CA SER A 196 -11.59 -2.00 -9.70
C SER A 196 -10.82 -3.21 -9.17
N ILE A 197 -11.53 -4.17 -8.58
CA ILE A 197 -10.94 -5.40 -8.02
C ILE A 197 -10.78 -6.45 -9.12
N PRO A 198 -9.55 -6.87 -9.47
CA PRO A 198 -9.36 -7.84 -10.54
C PRO A 198 -10.02 -9.19 -10.21
N ARG A 199 -10.85 -9.70 -11.13
CA ARG A 199 -11.49 -11.01 -10.99
C ARG A 199 -10.48 -12.14 -10.72
N ALA A 200 -9.30 -12.06 -11.35
CA ALA A 200 -8.22 -13.02 -11.16
C ALA A 200 -7.81 -13.18 -9.69
N TRP A 201 -7.97 -12.14 -8.86
CA TRP A 201 -7.68 -12.22 -7.43
C TRP A 201 -8.68 -13.13 -6.71
N LEU A 202 -9.98 -12.96 -6.97
CA LEU A 202 -11.03 -13.80 -6.39
C LEU A 202 -10.88 -15.26 -6.82
N GLU A 203 -10.56 -15.50 -8.09
CA GLU A 203 -10.31 -16.85 -8.63
C GLU A 203 -9.12 -17.56 -7.97
N GLN A 204 -8.17 -16.80 -7.42
CA GLN A 204 -6.98 -17.29 -6.73
C GLN A 204 -7.13 -17.31 -5.21
N CYS A 205 -8.27 -16.90 -4.67
CA CYS A 205 -8.52 -16.88 -3.24
C CYS A 205 -9.11 -18.21 -2.73
N ALA A 206 -8.71 -18.60 -1.52
CA ALA A 206 -9.46 -19.59 -0.75
C ALA A 206 -10.84 -19.01 -0.35
N PRO A 207 -11.89 -19.84 -0.17
CA PRO A 207 -13.13 -19.38 0.42
C PRO A 207 -12.90 -18.75 1.80
N GLY A 208 -13.47 -17.58 2.04
CA GLY A 208 -13.27 -16.79 3.27
C GLY A 208 -12.00 -15.95 3.28
N ALA A 209 -11.20 -15.96 2.21
CA ALA A 209 -10.02 -15.11 2.11
C ALA A 209 -10.36 -13.62 2.23
N ARG A 210 -9.36 -12.83 2.64
CA ARG A 210 -9.49 -11.38 2.78
C ARG A 210 -8.62 -10.66 1.76
N ILE A 211 -9.21 -9.71 1.04
CA ILE A 211 -8.50 -8.82 0.13
C ILE A 211 -8.49 -7.42 0.75
N LEU A 212 -7.30 -6.84 0.91
CA LEU A 212 -7.13 -5.48 1.39
C LEU A 212 -6.44 -4.64 0.32
N THR A 213 -7.10 -3.60 -0.17
CA THR A 213 -6.57 -2.84 -1.30
C THR A 213 -6.99 -1.37 -1.28
N PRO A 214 -6.12 -0.45 -1.75
CA PRO A 214 -6.48 0.94 -1.91
C PRO A 214 -7.31 1.17 -3.18
N LEU A 215 -8.40 1.93 -3.04
CA LEU A 215 -9.27 2.37 -4.14
C LEU A 215 -9.81 3.77 -3.85
N ALA A 216 -9.78 4.66 -4.85
CA ALA A 216 -10.27 6.04 -4.74
C ALA A 216 -9.76 6.85 -3.52
N THR A 217 -8.53 6.62 -3.05
CA THR A 217 -7.91 7.19 -1.81
C THR A 217 -8.41 6.61 -0.49
N GLY A 218 -9.29 5.63 -0.52
CA GLY A 218 -9.68 4.82 0.64
C GLY A 218 -8.98 3.46 0.63
N LEU A 219 -9.08 2.76 1.75
CA LEU A 219 -8.64 1.38 1.91
C LEU A 219 -9.87 0.48 2.07
N VAL A 220 -10.08 -0.50 1.18
CA VAL A 220 -11.22 -1.43 1.26
C VAL A 220 -10.75 -2.81 1.69
N GLY A 221 -11.48 -3.40 2.65
CA GLY A 221 -11.30 -4.78 3.10
C GLY A 221 -12.48 -5.64 2.67
N LEU A 222 -12.26 -6.56 1.73
CA LEU A 222 -13.26 -7.46 1.16
C LEU A 222 -13.10 -8.86 1.75
N ARG A 223 -14.22 -9.56 1.99
CA ARG A 223 -14.22 -11.01 2.24
C ARG A 223 -14.69 -11.73 0.99
N VAL A 224 -13.89 -12.69 0.54
CA VAL A 224 -14.18 -13.52 -0.63
C VAL A 224 -15.08 -14.67 -0.18
N ARG A 225 -16.26 -14.80 -0.76
CA ARG A 225 -17.12 -15.97 -0.54
C ARG A 225 -16.71 -17.11 -1.47
N ASP A 226 -16.51 -16.78 -2.74
CA ASP A 226 -16.15 -17.69 -3.82
C ASP A 226 -15.51 -16.91 -4.97
N ALA A 227 -15.07 -17.60 -6.03
CA ALA A 227 -14.40 -17.00 -7.18
C ALA A 227 -15.24 -15.95 -7.95
N GLY A 228 -16.57 -15.91 -7.73
CA GLY A 228 -17.48 -14.98 -8.36
C GLY A 228 -18.02 -13.90 -7.41
N TYR A 229 -17.67 -13.92 -6.12
CA TYR A 229 -18.23 -13.00 -5.15
C TYR A 229 -17.28 -12.59 -4.04
N ALA A 230 -17.10 -11.28 -3.89
CA ALA A 230 -16.49 -10.66 -2.71
C ALA A 230 -17.24 -9.39 -2.32
N GLU A 231 -17.30 -9.08 -1.04
CA GLU A 231 -17.94 -7.87 -0.53
C GLU A 231 -17.21 -7.34 0.70
N GLY A 232 -17.24 -6.03 0.88
CA GLY A 232 -16.61 -5.40 2.02
C GLY A 232 -16.85 -3.91 2.10
N ARG A 233 -16.33 -3.32 3.17
CA ARG A 233 -16.43 -1.90 3.45
C ARG A 233 -15.07 -1.24 3.37
N PHE A 234 -15.08 0.05 3.09
CA PHE A 234 -13.91 0.86 3.29
C PHE A 234 -13.61 1.00 4.78
N LEU A 235 -12.35 1.20 5.09
CA LEU A 235 -11.88 1.55 6.41
C LEU A 235 -11.84 3.07 6.53
N HIS A 236 -11.85 3.57 7.77
CA HIS A 236 -11.69 5.00 8.04
C HIS A 236 -10.32 5.54 7.55
N THR A 237 -9.32 4.67 7.44
CA THR A 237 -7.95 5.02 7.09
C THR A 237 -7.83 5.45 5.62
N PRO A 238 -7.31 6.66 5.34
CA PRO A 238 -6.98 7.05 3.98
C PRO A 238 -5.71 6.35 3.47
N ALA A 239 -5.66 6.12 2.17
CA ALA A 239 -4.60 5.36 1.54
C ALA A 239 -4.22 5.98 0.19
N TYR A 240 -3.03 6.58 0.12
CA TYR A 240 -2.51 7.22 -1.09
C TYR A 240 -1.34 6.40 -1.63
N PHE A 241 -1.56 5.73 -2.76
CA PHE A 241 -0.56 4.90 -3.41
C PHE A 241 -0.38 5.28 -4.87
N VAL A 242 0.81 4.97 -5.41
CA VAL A 242 1.03 5.01 -6.86
C VAL A 242 0.05 4.07 -7.56
N PRO A 243 -0.44 4.41 -8.78
CA PRO A 243 -1.38 3.55 -9.49
C PRO A 243 -0.74 2.21 -9.85
N LEU A 244 -1.54 1.14 -9.82
CA LEU A 244 -1.19 -0.13 -10.46
C LEU A 244 -0.98 0.12 -11.95
N ARG A 245 0.07 -0.47 -12.53
CA ARG A 245 0.39 -0.37 -13.95
C ARG A 245 0.25 -1.76 -14.57
N GLY A 246 -0.07 -1.82 -15.86
CA GLY A 246 -0.33 -3.07 -16.59
C GLY A 246 -1.71 -3.06 -17.24
N ASP A 247 -2.12 -4.20 -17.80
CA ASP A 247 -3.35 -4.30 -18.59
C ASP A 247 -4.62 -4.16 -17.72
N GLY A 248 -4.51 -4.48 -16.42
CA GLY A 248 -5.58 -4.27 -15.43
C GLY A 248 -5.38 -3.04 -14.54
N GLY A 249 -4.35 -2.22 -14.79
CA GLY A 249 -3.98 -1.07 -13.98
C GLY A 249 -4.74 0.22 -14.31
N GLY A 250 -6.05 0.12 -14.57
CA GLY A 250 -6.92 1.19 -15.12
C GLY A 250 -7.04 2.48 -14.31
N ALA A 251 -6.17 2.74 -13.34
CA ALA A 251 -5.98 4.05 -12.73
C ALA A 251 -5.20 4.97 -13.68
N GLU A 252 -5.70 5.18 -14.91
CA GLU A 252 -5.43 6.45 -15.58
C GLU A 252 -5.79 7.56 -14.59
N ARG A 253 -4.98 8.62 -14.51
CA ARG A 253 -5.35 9.80 -13.72
C ARG A 253 -6.67 10.29 -14.26
N LEU A 254 -7.77 9.86 -13.64
CA LEU A 254 -9.08 10.47 -13.77
C LEU A 254 -8.85 11.91 -13.39
N HIS A 255 -8.68 12.76 -14.41
CA HIS A 255 -8.66 14.18 -14.24
C HIS A 255 -10.09 14.56 -13.90
N LEU A 256 -10.41 14.43 -12.61
CA LEU A 256 -11.68 14.87 -12.07
C LEU A 256 -11.75 16.38 -12.36
N HIS A 257 -12.53 16.75 -13.37
CA HIS A 257 -12.78 18.14 -13.69
C HIS A 257 -13.69 18.70 -12.59
N LEU A 258 -13.09 19.12 -11.48
CA LEU A 258 -13.80 19.76 -10.36
C LEU A 258 -14.08 21.25 -10.63
N GLY A 259 -13.88 21.73 -11.86
CA GLY A 259 -14.14 23.12 -12.25
C GLY A 259 -15.60 23.48 -11.99
N GLY A 260 -15.84 24.64 -11.35
CA GLY A 260 -17.19 25.08 -11.00
C GLY A 260 -17.65 24.67 -9.58
N LEU A 261 -16.94 23.76 -8.90
CA LEU A 261 -17.26 23.40 -7.52
C LEU A 261 -16.66 24.37 -6.48
N PRO A 262 -17.34 24.59 -5.33
CA PRO A 262 -16.82 25.36 -4.22
C PRO A 262 -15.44 24.86 -3.78
N ARG A 263 -14.51 25.78 -3.52
CA ARG A 263 -13.14 25.45 -3.06
C ARG A 263 -13.13 24.50 -1.86
N ARG A 264 -14.04 24.72 -0.91
CA ARG A 264 -14.22 23.87 0.28
C ARG A 264 -14.43 22.40 -0.06
N ALA A 265 -15.20 22.09 -1.10
CA ALA A 265 -15.47 20.72 -1.51
C ALA A 265 -14.24 20.14 -2.22
N ARG A 266 -13.64 20.91 -3.12
CA ARG A 266 -12.44 20.50 -3.88
C ARG A 266 -11.25 20.15 -2.99
N GLU A 267 -11.10 20.82 -1.87
CA GLU A 267 -10.02 20.58 -0.90
C GLU A 267 -10.40 19.56 0.18
N HIS A 268 -11.66 19.09 0.22
CA HIS A 268 -12.11 18.14 1.23
C HIS A 268 -11.80 16.70 0.82
N GLU A 269 -11.05 16.01 1.66
CA GLU A 269 -10.57 14.65 1.41
C GLU A 269 -11.71 13.63 1.17
N LEU A 270 -12.75 13.61 2.02
CA LEU A 270 -13.88 12.69 1.82
C LEU A 270 -14.67 12.96 0.52
N PHE A 271 -14.68 14.21 0.05
CA PHE A 271 -15.31 14.53 -1.22
C PHE A 271 -14.45 14.07 -2.39
N GLN A 272 -13.12 14.25 -2.32
CA GLN A 272 -12.21 13.68 -3.31
C GLN A 272 -12.29 12.16 -3.38
N PHE A 273 -12.44 11.50 -2.22
CA PHE A 273 -12.70 10.06 -2.15
C PHE A 273 -13.98 9.68 -2.91
N LEU A 274 -15.10 10.35 -2.61
CA LEU A 274 -16.37 10.11 -3.32
C LEU A 274 -16.21 10.30 -4.83
N MET A 275 -15.56 11.39 -5.25
CA MET A 275 -15.34 11.68 -6.67
C MET A 275 -14.48 10.63 -7.37
N GLY A 276 -13.45 10.11 -6.69
CA GLY A 276 -12.64 9.01 -7.23
C GLY A 276 -13.43 7.72 -7.33
N LEU A 277 -14.29 7.43 -6.34
CA LEU A 277 -15.07 6.20 -6.25
C LEU A 277 -16.20 6.14 -7.29
N THR A 278 -16.79 7.29 -7.60
CA THR A 278 -17.92 7.41 -8.54
C THR A 278 -17.52 7.99 -9.88
N ALA A 279 -16.21 7.98 -10.16
CA ALA A 279 -15.65 8.48 -11.39
C ALA A 279 -16.28 7.81 -12.62
N GLY A 280 -16.82 8.62 -13.54
CA GLY A 280 -17.55 8.13 -14.71
C GLY A 280 -19.01 7.75 -14.46
N SER A 281 -19.45 7.69 -13.20
CA SER A 281 -20.81 7.30 -12.79
C SER A 281 -21.64 8.47 -12.25
N LEU A 282 -21.03 9.46 -11.59
CA LEU A 282 -21.71 10.66 -11.11
C LEU A 282 -21.09 11.94 -11.67
N ASP A 283 -21.94 12.92 -12.00
CA ASP A 283 -21.51 14.28 -12.26
C ASP A 283 -20.97 14.95 -10.97
N PRO A 284 -19.92 15.79 -11.02
CA PRO A 284 -19.35 16.41 -9.82
C PRO A 284 -20.33 17.26 -8.99
N HIS A 285 -21.32 17.91 -9.61
CA HIS A 285 -22.35 18.66 -8.88
C HIS A 285 -23.39 17.73 -8.23
N GLU A 286 -23.74 16.63 -8.87
CA GLU A 286 -24.61 15.60 -8.28
C GLU A 286 -23.93 14.91 -7.10
N ALA A 287 -22.63 14.59 -7.24
CA ALA A 287 -21.82 14.06 -6.16
C ALA A 287 -21.75 15.05 -4.98
N LEU A 288 -21.59 16.35 -5.24
CA LEU A 288 -21.61 17.38 -4.20
C LEU A 288 -22.97 17.44 -3.48
N ALA A 289 -24.07 17.45 -4.23
CA ALA A 289 -25.42 17.48 -3.66
C ALA A 289 -25.71 16.23 -2.81
N LEU A 290 -25.27 15.05 -3.26
CA LEU A 290 -25.35 13.82 -2.49
C LEU A 290 -24.48 13.89 -1.22
N TRP A 291 -23.24 14.34 -1.33
CA TRP A 291 -22.31 14.43 -0.20
C TRP A 291 -22.81 15.40 0.88
N GLU A 292 -23.36 16.56 0.50
CA GLU A 292 -23.97 17.50 1.44
C GLU A 292 -25.27 16.94 2.05
N ARG A 293 -26.12 16.29 1.24
CA ARG A 293 -27.38 15.68 1.72
C ARG A 293 -27.15 14.57 2.74
N GLU A 294 -26.16 13.73 2.52
CA GLU A 294 -25.83 12.59 3.38
C GLU A 294 -24.92 12.95 4.58
N GLY A 295 -24.68 14.25 4.79
CA GLY A 295 -23.97 14.76 5.97
C GLY A 295 -22.46 14.55 5.93
N HIS A 296 -21.84 14.61 4.74
CA HIS A 296 -20.41 14.38 4.53
C HIS A 296 -19.96 12.98 5.00
N PRO A 297 -20.56 11.90 4.46
CA PRO A 297 -20.32 10.53 4.92
C PRO A 297 -18.82 10.18 4.99
N ALA A 298 -18.45 9.53 6.08
CA ALA A 298 -17.12 8.95 6.26
C ALA A 298 -16.93 7.74 5.35
N ARG A 299 -15.67 7.36 5.09
CA ARG A 299 -15.31 6.26 4.18
C ARG A 299 -15.96 4.94 4.57
N ASP A 300 -16.05 4.62 5.84
CA ASP A 300 -16.60 3.35 6.37
C ASP A 300 -18.10 3.12 6.10
N ARG A 301 -18.83 4.17 5.74
CA ARG A 301 -20.19 4.05 5.21
C ARG A 301 -20.22 3.48 3.80
N TYR A 302 -19.13 3.58 3.06
CA TYR A 302 -19.03 3.06 1.70
C TYR A 302 -18.54 1.62 1.69
N GLY A 303 -18.92 0.88 0.66
CA GLY A 303 -18.40 -0.45 0.40
C GLY A 303 -18.36 -0.79 -1.07
N ILE A 304 -17.83 -1.98 -1.35
CA ILE A 304 -17.69 -2.55 -2.69
C ILE A 304 -18.28 -3.94 -2.67
N THR A 305 -19.02 -4.28 -3.72
CA THR A 305 -19.40 -5.66 -4.04
C THR A 305 -18.89 -6.02 -5.43
N VAL A 306 -18.14 -7.13 -5.49
CA VAL A 306 -17.69 -7.77 -6.72
C VAL A 306 -18.62 -8.97 -6.95
N GLY A 307 -19.41 -8.94 -8.02
CA GLY A 307 -20.31 -10.02 -8.42
C GLY A 307 -19.84 -10.74 -9.68
N ALA A 308 -20.64 -11.71 -10.14
CA ALA A 308 -20.32 -12.52 -11.33
C ALA A 308 -20.22 -11.69 -12.61
N ASP A 309 -21.08 -10.67 -12.78
CA ASP A 309 -21.20 -9.91 -14.04
C ASP A 309 -20.85 -8.43 -13.90
N ARG A 310 -20.70 -7.92 -12.67
CA ARG A 310 -20.42 -6.52 -12.40
C ARG A 310 -19.72 -6.31 -11.07
N GLU A 311 -19.05 -5.18 -10.94
CA GLU A 311 -18.52 -4.64 -9.70
C GLU A 311 -19.17 -3.28 -9.44
N TRP A 312 -19.52 -2.98 -8.19
CA TRP A 312 -20.11 -1.69 -7.85
C TRP A 312 -19.71 -1.23 -6.46
N ALA A 313 -19.55 0.09 -6.34
CA ALA A 313 -19.45 0.79 -5.07
C ALA A 313 -20.84 1.16 -4.58
N TRP A 314 -21.01 1.29 -3.27
CA TRP A 314 -22.27 1.67 -2.66
C TRP A 314 -22.07 2.50 -1.39
N LEU A 315 -23.09 3.26 -1.01
CA LEU A 315 -23.17 3.99 0.25
C LEU A 315 -24.23 3.35 1.16
N ASP A 316 -23.82 3.01 2.38
CA ASP A 316 -24.54 2.31 3.45
C ASP A 316 -24.96 0.87 3.17
N ASP A 317 -25.62 0.61 2.03
CA ASP A 317 -26.23 -0.69 1.70
C ASP A 317 -25.97 -1.07 0.23
N PRO A 318 -25.46 -2.28 -0.08
CA PRO A 318 -25.25 -2.76 -1.44
C PRO A 318 -26.53 -2.87 -2.29
N GLU A 319 -27.70 -3.05 -1.66
CA GLU A 319 -29.02 -3.07 -2.31
C GLU A 319 -29.75 -1.72 -2.19
N GLY A 320 -29.08 -0.72 -1.62
CA GLY A 320 -29.60 0.62 -1.40
C GLY A 320 -29.73 1.48 -2.67
N PRO A 321 -30.27 2.71 -2.52
CA PRO A 321 -30.47 3.62 -3.64
C PRO A 321 -29.17 4.24 -4.19
N TYR A 322 -28.06 4.12 -3.45
CA TYR A 322 -26.76 4.70 -3.81
C TYR A 322 -25.78 3.59 -4.16
N ALA A 323 -25.80 3.20 -5.44
CA ALA A 323 -24.89 2.23 -6.00
C ALA A 323 -24.35 2.73 -7.35
N TRP A 324 -23.05 2.57 -7.57
CA TRP A 324 -22.34 3.07 -8.75
C TRP A 324 -21.48 1.96 -9.34
N PRO A 325 -21.59 1.68 -10.65
CA PRO A 325 -20.72 0.70 -11.29
C PRO A 325 -19.26 1.15 -11.19
N LEU A 326 -18.37 0.18 -10.97
CA LEU A 326 -16.94 0.37 -11.15
C LEU A 326 -16.52 -0.02 -12.59
N PRO A 327 -15.42 0.55 -13.12
CA PRO A 327 -14.97 0.34 -14.49
C PRO A 327 -14.59 -1.11 -14.85
#